data_AF-A0A8C1TG39-F1
#
_entry.id   AF-A0A8C1TG39-F1
#
_cell.length_a   1.000
_cell.length_b   1.000
_cell.length_c   1.000
_cell.angle_alpha   90.00
_cell.angle_beta   90.00
_cell.angle_gamma   90.00
#
_symmetry.space_group_name_H-M   'P 1'
#
loop_
_entity.id
_entity.type
_entity.pdbx_description
1 polymer ?
#
loop_
_entity_poly.entity_id
_entity_poly.type
_entity_poly.pdbx_seq_one_letter_code
_entity_poly.pdbx_strand_id
1 'polypeptide(L)'
;MPMAVLLKDLGKLTANKLPAAGSADVVAVCERIQDETTLKKAKTHPFNILVASENYKRGHGKRSKLKWEPDRDIVQALDCIVEPTGKRFLVAVDVSSSLSSVTHGSCISSVAVAAAMCLVIAQTEPDTQIVVFAEGSVLPCAFSSDMTFMQVAAQLIQTPAGSTDCALPITWASENVKTVDIFIIFTNNQTFGRENPADTLKTYRQVSATRKGTFLAYRGMLDICGFDSQAVDVIRNFTLDVI
;
A
#
# COMPACT_ATOMS: atom_id res chain seq x y z
N MET A 1 20.10 6.99 17.97
CA MET A 1 18.65 7.18 18.16
C MET A 1 17.91 5.96 17.61
N PRO A 2 16.89 5.39 18.31
CA PRO A 2 16.06 4.33 17.75
C PRO A 2 15.34 4.76 16.46
N MET A 3 15.10 3.83 15.51
CA MET A 3 14.53 4.16 14.20
C MET A 3 13.16 4.85 14.30
N ALA A 4 12.27 4.33 15.15
CA ALA A 4 10.94 4.92 15.36
C ALA A 4 11.00 6.37 15.89
N VAL A 5 12.01 6.70 16.70
CA VAL A 5 12.21 8.06 17.22
C VAL A 5 12.78 8.95 16.12
N LEU A 6 13.75 8.44 15.36
CA LEU A 6 14.34 9.15 14.23
C LEU A 6 13.26 9.59 13.24
N LEU A 7 12.46 8.65 12.72
CA LEU A 7 11.39 8.92 11.76
C LEU A 7 10.38 9.97 12.25
N LYS A 8 10.05 9.94 13.55
CA LYS A 8 9.11 10.89 14.16
C LYS A 8 9.71 12.29 14.33
N ASP A 9 11.00 12.37 14.65
CA ASP A 9 11.67 13.61 15.03
C ASP A 9 12.43 14.29 13.87
N LEU A 10 12.45 13.73 12.64
CA LEU A 10 13.12 14.32 11.47
C LEU A 10 12.83 15.81 11.28
N GLY A 11 11.56 16.23 11.39
CA GLY A 11 11.19 17.64 11.28
C GLY A 11 11.73 18.51 12.43
N LYS A 12 11.75 17.96 13.65
CA LYS A 12 12.32 18.64 14.84
C LYS A 12 13.84 18.79 14.72
N LEU A 13 14.50 17.73 14.28
CA LEU A 13 15.92 17.69 14.00
C LEU A 13 16.27 18.76 12.95
N THR A 14 15.59 18.75 11.81
CA THR A 14 15.81 19.72 10.73
C THR A 14 15.52 21.17 11.17
N ALA A 15 14.45 21.42 11.93
CA ALA A 15 14.15 22.75 12.47
C ALA A 15 15.25 23.29 13.41
N ASN A 16 15.95 22.39 14.11
CA ASN A 16 17.08 22.72 14.98
C ASN A 16 18.43 22.77 14.24
N LYS A 17 18.42 22.74 12.89
CA LYS A 17 19.61 22.72 12.02
C LYS A 17 20.52 21.50 12.20
N LEU A 18 19.94 20.37 12.60
CA LEU A 18 20.64 19.09 12.74
C LEU A 18 19.81 18.03 12.01
N PRO A 19 20.19 17.55 10.82
CA PRO A 19 21.39 17.87 10.06
C PRO A 19 21.41 19.28 9.47
N ALA A 20 22.60 19.85 9.24
CA ALA A 20 22.74 20.95 8.31
C ALA A 20 22.63 20.40 6.87
N ALA A 21 21.98 21.13 5.95
CA ALA A 21 21.81 20.67 4.56
C ALA A 21 23.17 20.31 3.93
N GLY A 22 23.26 19.13 3.32
CA GLY A 22 24.51 18.60 2.74
C GLY A 22 25.59 18.19 3.75
N SER A 23 25.27 18.06 5.05
CA SER A 23 26.22 17.58 6.06
C SER A 23 26.36 16.06 6.05
N ALA A 24 27.47 15.57 6.63
CA ALA A 24 27.68 14.14 6.88
C ALA A 24 26.54 13.51 7.71
N ASP A 25 25.81 14.31 8.50
CA ASP A 25 24.67 13.82 9.27
C ASP A 25 23.46 13.52 8.39
N VAL A 26 23.23 14.27 7.29
CA VAL A 26 22.19 13.96 6.30
C VAL A 26 22.46 12.61 5.68
N VAL A 27 23.70 12.38 5.23
CA VAL A 27 24.13 11.13 4.62
C VAL A 27 23.94 9.97 5.61
N ALA A 28 24.41 10.11 6.85
CA ALA A 28 24.24 9.08 7.87
C ALA A 28 22.78 8.78 8.22
N VAL A 29 21.90 9.79 8.17
CA VAL A 29 20.45 9.60 8.33
C VAL A 29 19.86 8.85 7.15
N CYS A 30 20.22 9.21 5.92
CA CYS A 30 19.76 8.56 4.69
C CYS A 30 20.18 7.09 4.63
N GLU A 31 21.47 6.79 4.88
CA GLU A 31 22.00 5.43 4.92
C GLU A 31 21.25 4.57 5.95
N ARG A 32 20.96 5.15 7.13
CA ARG A 32 20.23 4.44 8.18
C ARG A 32 18.78 4.18 7.81
N ILE A 33 18.12 5.12 7.14
CA ILE A 33 16.72 4.98 6.67
C ILE A 33 16.64 3.91 5.58
N GLN A 34 17.65 3.81 4.71
CA GLN A 34 17.68 2.86 3.60
C GLN A 34 18.23 1.47 3.98
N ASP A 35 18.83 1.31 5.16
CA ASP A 35 19.34 0.02 5.63
C ASP A 35 18.20 -0.94 6.01
N GLU A 36 17.86 -1.83 5.08
CA GLU A 36 16.88 -2.90 5.27
C GLU A 36 17.12 -3.73 6.54
N THR A 37 18.38 -4.02 6.88
CA THR A 37 18.70 -4.88 8.03
C THR A 37 18.35 -4.17 9.33
N THR A 38 18.62 -2.86 9.41
CA THR A 38 18.23 -2.02 10.53
C THR A 38 16.72 -1.87 10.61
N LEU A 39 16.03 -1.66 9.48
CA LEU A 39 14.57 -1.57 9.44
C LEU A 39 13.88 -2.86 9.91
N LYS A 40 14.34 -4.02 9.42
CA LYS A 40 13.83 -5.35 9.80
C LYS A 40 14.09 -5.63 11.28
N LYS A 41 15.31 -5.36 11.78
CA LYS A 41 15.65 -5.52 13.20
C LYS A 41 14.81 -4.60 14.10
N ALA A 42 14.51 -3.40 13.63
CA ALA A 42 13.65 -2.45 14.33
C ALA A 42 12.15 -2.74 14.16
N LYS A 43 11.76 -3.73 13.35
CA LYS A 43 10.36 -4.06 13.00
C LYS A 43 9.60 -2.82 12.50
N THR A 44 10.27 -2.02 11.68
CA THR A 44 9.67 -0.78 11.17
C THR A 44 8.73 -1.12 10.03
N HIS A 45 7.42 -0.92 10.24
CA HIS A 45 6.42 -1.15 9.20
C HIS A 45 6.54 -0.09 8.08
N PRO A 46 6.46 -0.46 6.78
CA PRO A 46 6.55 0.49 5.66
C PRO A 46 5.60 1.69 5.77
N PHE A 47 4.36 1.45 6.23
CA PHE A 47 3.41 2.52 6.54
C PHE A 47 3.94 3.60 7.50
N ASN A 48 4.73 3.23 8.53
CA ASN A 48 5.28 4.23 9.45
C ASN A 48 6.28 5.17 8.74
N ILE A 49 6.96 4.66 7.72
CA ILE A 49 7.90 5.41 6.92
C ILE A 49 7.14 6.32 5.96
N LEU A 50 6.10 5.82 5.30
CA LEU A 50 5.19 6.64 4.49
C LEU A 50 4.62 7.81 5.30
N VAL A 51 4.14 7.55 6.52
CA VAL A 51 3.67 8.58 7.45
C VAL A 51 4.78 9.57 7.82
N ALA A 52 6.02 9.10 7.98
CA ALA A 52 7.17 9.97 8.24
C ALA A 52 7.51 10.85 7.03
N SER A 53 7.49 10.29 5.82
CA SER A 53 7.71 11.02 4.55
C SER A 53 6.69 12.15 4.40
N GLU A 54 5.39 11.84 4.50
CA GLU A 54 4.31 12.83 4.41
C GLU A 54 4.43 13.92 5.47
N ASN A 55 4.72 13.54 6.72
CA ASN A 55 4.90 14.52 7.78
C ASN A 55 6.13 15.39 7.57
N TYR A 56 7.23 14.83 7.06
CA TYR A 56 8.47 15.57 6.82
C TYR A 56 8.30 16.56 5.65
N LYS A 57 7.72 16.12 4.53
CA LYS A 57 7.42 16.93 3.34
C LYS A 57 6.55 18.15 3.65
N ARG A 58 5.66 18.07 4.65
CA ARG A 58 4.81 19.20 5.05
C ARG A 58 5.57 20.43 5.57
N GLY A 59 6.82 20.28 6.05
CA GLY A 59 7.64 21.41 6.51
C GLY A 59 7.15 22.12 7.79
N HIS A 60 6.14 21.58 8.48
CA HIS A 60 5.63 22.18 9.72
C HIS A 60 4.93 21.17 10.64
N GLY A 61 4.97 21.44 11.94
CA GLY A 61 4.33 20.62 12.95
C GLY A 61 2.81 20.73 12.91
N LYS A 62 2.09 19.60 13.08
CA LYS A 62 0.61 19.59 13.11
C LYS A 62 0.03 20.30 14.35
N ARG A 63 0.73 20.27 15.48
CA ARG A 63 0.32 20.87 16.77
C ARG A 63 1.33 21.87 17.34
N SER A 64 2.51 21.98 16.74
CA SER A 64 3.58 22.88 17.20
C SER A 64 3.77 24.02 16.20
N LYS A 65 4.29 25.16 16.68
CA LYS A 65 4.71 26.29 15.82
C LYS A 65 6.02 26.01 15.07
N LEU A 66 6.54 24.78 15.18
CA LEU A 66 7.81 24.38 14.58
C LEU A 66 7.65 24.33 13.06
N LYS A 67 8.58 24.98 12.34
CA LYS A 67 8.68 24.96 10.89
C LYS A 67 10.09 24.52 10.49
N TRP A 68 10.20 23.79 9.40
CA TRP A 68 11.45 23.34 8.81
C TRP A 68 11.34 23.34 7.29
N GLU A 69 12.48 23.39 6.62
CA GLU A 69 12.57 23.19 5.18
C GLU A 69 12.94 21.72 4.94
N PRO A 70 12.11 20.93 4.24
CA PRO A 70 12.41 19.52 4.00
C PRO A 70 13.69 19.37 3.16
N ASP A 71 14.64 18.58 3.66
CA ASP A 71 15.85 18.25 2.92
C ASP A 71 15.52 17.24 1.79
N ARG A 72 16.02 17.52 0.59
CA ARG A 72 15.73 16.72 -0.62
C ARG A 72 16.25 15.29 -0.50
N ASP A 73 17.43 15.10 0.08
CA ASP A 73 18.08 13.79 0.17
C ASP A 73 17.34 12.91 1.17
N ILE A 74 16.88 13.48 2.29
CA ILE A 74 16.06 12.77 3.29
C ILE A 74 14.70 12.39 2.69
N VAL A 75 14.06 13.30 1.94
CA VAL A 75 12.80 13.00 1.25
C VAL A 75 13.00 11.84 0.27
N GLN A 76 14.05 11.89 -0.55
CA GLN A 76 14.37 10.82 -1.48
C GLN A 76 14.67 9.50 -0.75
N ALA A 77 15.40 9.54 0.37
CA ALA A 77 15.71 8.35 1.14
C ALA A 77 14.46 7.68 1.72
N LEU A 78 13.47 8.47 2.15
CA LEU A 78 12.18 7.96 2.66
C LEU A 78 11.29 7.38 1.55
N ASP A 79 11.34 7.95 0.35
CA ASP A 79 10.54 7.50 -0.79
C ASP A 79 11.11 6.23 -1.47
N CYS A 80 12.43 6.02 -1.41
CA CYS A 80 13.11 4.90 -2.07
C CYS A 80 13.19 3.60 -1.24
N ILE A 81 12.46 3.46 -0.13
CA ILE A 81 12.60 2.28 0.75
C ILE A 81 12.02 1.01 0.14
N VAL A 82 11.00 1.16 -0.70
CA VAL A 82 10.41 0.02 -1.44
C VAL A 82 10.65 0.27 -2.92
N GLU A 83 11.48 -0.57 -3.52
CA GLU A 83 11.68 -0.51 -4.97
C GLU A 83 10.43 -0.98 -5.72
N PRO A 84 9.93 -0.19 -6.69
CA PRO A 84 8.79 -0.58 -7.52
C PRO A 84 9.13 -1.80 -8.38
N THR A 85 8.13 -2.63 -8.62
CA THR A 85 8.19 -3.72 -9.59
C THR A 85 7.88 -3.25 -11.01
N GLY A 86 7.19 -2.11 -11.15
CA GLY A 86 6.78 -1.56 -12.44
C GLY A 86 5.69 -2.37 -13.12
N LYS A 87 5.02 -3.27 -12.38
CA LYS A 87 3.86 -4.03 -12.87
C LYS A 87 2.58 -3.22 -12.70
N ARG A 88 1.51 -3.68 -13.34
CA ARG A 88 0.19 -3.05 -13.24
C ARG A 88 -0.64 -3.71 -12.16
N PHE A 89 -0.95 -2.95 -11.11
CA PHE A 89 -1.67 -3.43 -9.94
C PHE A 89 -3.13 -3.03 -10.00
N LEU A 90 -4.00 -3.98 -9.66
CA LEU A 90 -5.37 -3.70 -9.25
C LEU A 90 -5.51 -4.07 -7.78
N VAL A 91 -5.69 -3.06 -6.95
CA VAL A 91 -5.94 -3.20 -5.52
C VAL A 91 -7.44 -3.07 -5.27
N ALA A 92 -8.06 -4.15 -4.80
CA ALA A 92 -9.47 -4.22 -4.50
C ALA A 92 -9.70 -4.31 -2.99
N VAL A 93 -10.49 -3.40 -2.45
CA VAL A 93 -10.85 -3.38 -1.03
C VAL A 93 -12.30 -3.82 -0.86
N ASP A 94 -12.51 -4.93 -0.15
CA ASP A 94 -13.82 -5.42 0.23
C ASP A 94 -14.44 -4.50 1.28
N VAL A 95 -15.44 -3.70 0.94
CA VAL A 95 -16.11 -2.77 1.88
C VAL A 95 -17.45 -3.31 2.36
N SER A 96 -17.67 -4.63 2.26
CA SER A 96 -18.76 -5.30 2.96
C SER A 96 -18.74 -4.96 4.46
N SER A 97 -19.87 -5.17 5.13
CA SER A 97 -20.13 -4.89 6.57
C SER A 97 -19.03 -5.33 7.56
N SER A 98 -18.09 -6.12 7.08
CA SER A 98 -17.07 -6.86 7.77
C SER A 98 -15.75 -6.10 8.02
N LEU A 99 -15.43 -5.00 7.32
CA LEU A 99 -14.22 -4.21 7.63
C LEU A 99 -14.34 -3.30 8.86
N SER A 100 -15.55 -3.14 9.41
CA SER A 100 -15.77 -2.52 10.72
C SER A 100 -15.21 -3.36 11.88
N SER A 101 -14.83 -4.62 11.61
CA SER A 101 -14.18 -5.49 12.58
C SER A 101 -12.76 -5.03 12.90
N VAL A 102 -12.41 -5.18 14.17
CA VAL A 102 -11.04 -4.99 14.66
C VAL A 102 -10.20 -6.18 14.20
N THR A 103 -8.99 -5.92 13.70
CA THR A 103 -8.09 -7.02 13.30
C THR A 103 -7.75 -7.91 14.49
N HIS A 104 -7.69 -9.23 14.27
CA HIS A 104 -7.49 -10.22 15.33
C HIS A 104 -6.22 -9.89 16.15
N GLY A 105 -6.41 -9.54 17.42
CA GLY A 105 -5.32 -9.25 18.36
C GLY A 105 -4.81 -7.80 18.36
N SER A 106 -5.46 -6.86 17.68
CA SER A 106 -5.12 -5.42 17.74
C SER A 106 -6.33 -4.56 18.09
N CYS A 107 -6.16 -3.22 18.16
CA CYS A 107 -7.26 -2.24 18.27
C CYS A 107 -7.50 -1.48 16.95
N ILE A 108 -6.88 -1.93 15.85
CA ILE A 108 -6.89 -1.25 14.55
C ILE A 108 -7.99 -1.85 13.68
N SER A 109 -8.84 -1.00 13.12
CA SER A 109 -9.90 -1.44 12.20
C SER A 109 -9.31 -2.01 10.91
N SER A 110 -9.99 -3.00 10.34
CA SER A 110 -9.56 -3.62 9.08
C SER A 110 -9.56 -2.60 7.93
N VAL A 111 -10.48 -1.62 7.93
CA VAL A 111 -10.43 -0.48 7.01
C VAL A 111 -9.12 0.32 7.14
N ALA A 112 -8.67 0.60 8.36
CA ALA A 112 -7.45 1.38 8.57
C ALA A 112 -6.23 0.62 8.03
N VAL A 113 -6.20 -0.70 8.20
CA VAL A 113 -5.16 -1.57 7.61
C VAL A 113 -5.21 -1.53 6.07
N ALA A 114 -6.39 -1.72 5.48
CA ALA A 114 -6.55 -1.67 4.02
C ALA A 114 -6.17 -0.31 3.45
N ALA A 115 -6.59 0.80 4.08
CA ALA A 115 -6.22 2.16 3.71
C ALA A 115 -4.71 2.38 3.74
N ALA A 116 -4.05 1.91 4.81
CA ALA A 116 -2.60 2.00 4.97
C ALA A 116 -1.86 1.27 3.85
N MET A 117 -2.26 0.04 3.55
CA MET A 117 -1.64 -0.76 2.50
C MET A 117 -1.92 -0.23 1.10
N CYS A 118 -3.13 0.26 0.84
CA CYS A 118 -3.44 0.91 -0.43
C CYS A 118 -2.56 2.13 -0.68
N LEU A 119 -2.33 2.95 0.35
CA LEU A 119 -1.42 4.09 0.24
C LEU A 119 0.02 3.66 -0.04
N VAL A 120 0.52 2.63 0.66
CA VAL A 120 1.86 2.11 0.41
C VAL A 120 1.98 1.62 -1.04
N ILE A 121 1.04 0.79 -1.52
CA ILE A 121 1.09 0.25 -2.88
C ILE A 121 0.95 1.38 -3.92
N ALA A 122 0.04 2.34 -3.72
CA ALA A 122 -0.16 3.45 -4.66
C ALA A 122 1.04 4.41 -4.73
N GLN A 123 1.77 4.59 -3.63
CA GLN A 123 2.98 5.40 -3.62
C GLN A 123 4.19 4.65 -4.17
N THR A 124 4.23 3.31 -4.03
CA THR A 124 5.30 2.48 -4.59
C THR A 124 5.11 2.25 -6.09
N GLU A 125 3.92 1.82 -6.52
CA GLU A 125 3.70 1.31 -7.88
C GLU A 125 2.95 2.33 -8.76
N PRO A 126 3.58 2.82 -9.85
CA PRO A 126 3.05 3.94 -10.63
C PRO A 126 1.76 3.60 -11.41
N ASP A 127 1.56 2.33 -11.79
CA ASP A 127 0.34 1.87 -12.46
C ASP A 127 -0.52 1.06 -11.48
N THR A 128 -1.12 1.76 -10.53
CA THR A 128 -2.02 1.19 -9.52
C THR A 128 -3.44 1.70 -9.72
N GLN A 129 -4.39 0.78 -9.88
CA GLN A 129 -5.82 1.04 -9.88
C GLN A 129 -6.43 0.55 -8.57
N ILE A 130 -7.15 1.44 -7.89
CA ILE A 130 -7.80 1.10 -6.62
C ILE A 130 -9.30 1.06 -6.84
N VAL A 131 -9.92 -0.02 -6.40
CA VAL A 131 -11.36 -0.22 -6.45
C VAL A 131 -11.87 -0.66 -5.08
N VAL A 132 -13.09 -0.29 -4.77
CA VAL A 132 -13.85 -0.87 -3.66
C VAL A 132 -14.95 -1.76 -4.23
N PHE A 133 -15.29 -2.82 -3.51
CA PHE A 133 -16.36 -3.72 -3.94
C PHE A 133 -17.22 -4.18 -2.76
N ALA A 134 -18.53 -4.28 -3.03
CA ALA A 134 -19.54 -4.81 -2.13
C ALA A 134 -20.82 -5.10 -2.95
N GLU A 135 -21.60 -6.10 -2.56
CA GLU A 135 -22.96 -6.35 -3.09
C GLU A 135 -23.03 -6.41 -4.64
N GLY A 136 -22.11 -7.13 -5.27
CA GLY A 136 -22.09 -7.24 -6.74
C GLY A 136 -21.61 -5.99 -7.49
N SER A 137 -21.28 -4.92 -6.77
CA SER A 137 -20.83 -3.65 -7.34
C SER A 137 -19.34 -3.45 -7.12
N VAL A 138 -18.67 -2.91 -8.13
CA VAL A 138 -17.26 -2.49 -8.06
C VAL A 138 -17.20 -1.01 -8.45
N LEU A 139 -16.63 -0.19 -7.56
CA LEU A 139 -16.50 1.25 -7.76
C LEU A 139 -15.01 1.63 -7.77
N PRO A 140 -14.54 2.32 -8.81
CA PRO A 140 -13.21 2.91 -8.80
C PRO A 140 -13.06 3.96 -7.68
N CYS A 141 -11.97 3.87 -6.93
CA CYS A 141 -11.57 4.89 -5.96
C CYS A 141 -10.32 5.59 -6.46
N ALA A 142 -10.49 6.83 -6.92
CA ALA A 142 -9.37 7.67 -7.30
C ALA A 142 -8.69 8.21 -6.04
N PHE A 143 -7.55 7.62 -5.67
CA PHE A 143 -6.65 8.22 -4.69
C PHE A 143 -5.73 9.20 -5.41
N SER A 144 -5.76 10.46 -4.98
CA SER A 144 -4.73 11.43 -5.36
C SER A 144 -3.50 11.20 -4.47
N SER A 145 -2.31 11.46 -5.01
CA SER A 145 -1.05 11.47 -4.26
C SER A 145 -1.10 12.36 -3.00
N ASP A 146 -1.98 13.37 -3.02
CA ASP A 146 -2.11 14.35 -1.94
C ASP A 146 -3.10 13.93 -0.85
N MET A 147 -3.76 12.77 -1.00
CA MET A 147 -4.72 12.28 -0.02
C MET A 147 -4.02 11.78 1.24
N THR A 148 -4.43 12.33 2.38
CA THR A 148 -4.00 11.84 3.68
C THR A 148 -4.61 10.47 3.99
N PHE A 149 -3.94 9.70 4.85
CA PHE A 149 -4.47 8.45 5.41
C PHE A 149 -5.92 8.55 5.89
N MET A 150 -6.29 9.65 6.57
CA MET A 150 -7.64 9.84 7.08
C MET A 150 -8.66 10.04 5.96
N GLN A 151 -8.28 10.71 4.86
CA GLN A 151 -9.15 10.91 3.70
C GLN A 151 -9.36 9.59 2.96
N VAL A 152 -8.30 8.79 2.77
CA VAL A 152 -8.39 7.45 2.18
C VAL A 152 -9.29 6.55 3.03
N ALA A 153 -9.04 6.48 4.34
CA ALA A 153 -9.86 5.69 5.25
C ALA A 153 -11.33 6.15 5.23
N ALA A 154 -11.60 7.46 5.18
CA ALA A 154 -12.97 7.98 5.10
C ALA A 154 -13.66 7.61 3.78
N GLN A 155 -12.95 7.62 2.64
CA GLN A 155 -13.51 7.20 1.36
C GLN A 155 -13.89 5.72 1.36
N LEU A 156 -13.08 4.85 1.98
CA LEU A 156 -13.38 3.42 2.09
C LEU A 156 -14.62 3.12 2.97
N ILE A 157 -15.00 4.03 3.88
CA ILE A 157 -16.15 3.84 4.79
C ILE A 157 -17.48 4.31 4.17
N GLN A 158 -17.43 5.14 3.11
CA GLN A 158 -18.63 5.74 2.51
C GLN A 158 -19.42 4.78 1.61
N THR A 159 -18.93 3.57 1.37
CA THR A 159 -19.55 2.63 0.44
C THR A 159 -20.58 1.74 1.15
N PRO A 160 -21.76 1.50 0.56
CA PRO A 160 -22.79 0.65 1.16
C PRO A 160 -22.27 -0.75 1.48
N ALA A 161 -22.68 -1.27 2.65
CA ALA A 161 -22.33 -2.61 3.08
C ALA A 161 -23.24 -3.66 2.42
N GLY A 162 -22.67 -4.78 1.97
CA GLY A 162 -23.42 -5.92 1.44
C GLY A 162 -22.59 -7.21 1.48
N SER A 163 -22.92 -8.19 0.63
CA SER A 163 -22.17 -9.45 0.57
C SER A 163 -20.79 -9.27 -0.09
N THR A 164 -19.82 -10.07 0.36
CA THR A 164 -18.48 -10.16 -0.23
C THR A 164 -18.48 -11.16 -1.38
N ASP A 165 -17.91 -10.77 -2.52
CA ASP A 165 -17.56 -11.68 -3.62
C ASP A 165 -16.19 -11.28 -4.19
N CYS A 166 -15.17 -12.07 -3.85
CA CYS A 166 -13.79 -11.81 -4.26
C CYS A 166 -13.52 -12.07 -5.75
N ALA A 167 -14.47 -12.64 -6.50
CA ALA A 167 -14.35 -12.75 -7.96
C ALA A 167 -14.67 -11.43 -8.67
N LEU A 168 -15.47 -10.55 -8.04
CA LEU A 168 -15.95 -9.30 -8.65
C LEU A 168 -14.85 -8.40 -9.22
N PRO A 169 -13.72 -8.14 -8.51
CA PRO A 169 -12.69 -7.25 -9.06
C PRO A 169 -12.06 -7.80 -10.34
N ILE A 170 -11.97 -9.13 -10.46
CA ILE A 170 -11.39 -9.82 -11.62
C ILE A 170 -12.37 -9.78 -12.79
N THR A 171 -13.65 -10.05 -12.53
CA THR A 171 -14.72 -9.95 -13.54
C THR A 171 -14.85 -8.52 -14.05
N TRP A 172 -14.91 -7.54 -13.14
CA TRP A 172 -14.95 -6.12 -13.49
C TRP A 172 -13.76 -5.70 -14.37
N ALA A 173 -12.55 -6.16 -14.05
CA ALA A 173 -11.37 -5.89 -14.86
C ALA A 173 -11.48 -6.50 -16.27
N SER A 174 -12.06 -7.70 -16.39
CA SER A 174 -12.32 -8.35 -17.69
C SER A 174 -13.28 -7.53 -18.55
N GLU A 175 -14.42 -7.15 -17.96
CA GLU A 175 -15.52 -6.41 -18.60
C GLU A 175 -15.08 -5.01 -19.04
N ASN A 176 -14.29 -4.33 -18.20
CA ASN A 176 -13.77 -3.00 -18.47
C ASN A 176 -12.44 -3.01 -19.25
N VAL A 177 -12.03 -4.17 -19.77
CA VAL A 177 -10.84 -4.34 -20.61
C VAL A 177 -9.57 -3.78 -19.93
N LYS A 178 -9.48 -3.93 -18.61
CA LYS A 178 -8.32 -3.50 -17.82
C LYS A 178 -7.18 -4.47 -18.02
N THR A 179 -5.98 -3.94 -18.21
CA THR A 179 -4.78 -4.77 -18.30
C THR A 179 -4.07 -4.75 -16.96
N VAL A 180 -4.15 -5.86 -16.24
CA VAL A 180 -3.67 -6.02 -14.88
C VAL A 180 -2.67 -7.18 -14.87
N ASP A 181 -1.56 -6.99 -14.17
CA ASP A 181 -0.56 -8.04 -13.95
C ASP A 181 -0.72 -8.66 -12.56
N ILE A 182 -1.02 -7.85 -11.54
CA ILE A 182 -1.21 -8.28 -10.14
C ILE A 182 -2.56 -7.80 -9.60
N PHE A 183 -3.34 -8.75 -9.06
CA PHE A 183 -4.54 -8.46 -8.29
C PHE A 183 -4.22 -8.60 -6.79
N ILE A 184 -4.49 -7.56 -6.00
CA ILE A 184 -4.41 -7.60 -4.53
C ILE A 184 -5.82 -7.37 -3.99
N ILE A 185 -6.36 -8.37 -3.29
CA ILE A 185 -7.72 -8.31 -2.73
C ILE A 185 -7.63 -8.25 -1.21
N PHE A 186 -7.97 -7.10 -0.64
CA PHE A 186 -8.11 -6.94 0.81
C PHE A 186 -9.51 -7.38 1.21
N THR A 187 -9.61 -8.47 1.96
CA THR A 187 -10.86 -9.02 2.50
C THR A 187 -10.57 -9.69 3.85
N ASN A 188 -11.62 -10.00 4.60
CA ASN A 188 -11.56 -10.77 5.84
C ASN A 188 -11.82 -12.29 5.62
N ASN A 189 -11.66 -12.77 4.37
CA ASN A 189 -11.78 -14.18 3.93
C ASN A 189 -13.18 -14.79 3.96
N GLN A 190 -14.26 -14.00 4.03
CA GLN A 190 -15.63 -14.53 3.93
C GLN A 190 -16.24 -14.20 2.57
N THR A 191 -15.90 -14.97 1.52
CA THR A 191 -16.55 -14.81 0.21
C THR A 191 -17.86 -15.61 0.13
N PHE A 192 -18.92 -14.94 -0.31
CA PHE A 192 -20.27 -15.51 -0.51
C PHE A 192 -20.70 -15.46 -1.98
N GLY A 193 -19.74 -15.20 -2.88
CA GLY A 193 -19.92 -15.22 -4.33
C GLY A 193 -20.30 -16.59 -4.88
N ARG A 194 -20.96 -16.60 -6.04
CA ARG A 194 -21.27 -17.84 -6.77
C ARG A 194 -20.06 -18.39 -7.52
N GLU A 195 -19.14 -17.52 -7.93
CA GLU A 195 -17.96 -17.88 -8.68
C GLU A 195 -16.74 -18.06 -7.76
N ASN A 196 -15.88 -19.01 -8.12
CA ASN A 196 -14.61 -19.20 -7.41
C ASN A 196 -13.57 -18.18 -7.96
N PRO A 197 -12.96 -17.32 -7.13
CA PRO A 197 -11.99 -16.34 -7.58
C PRO A 197 -10.80 -16.92 -8.37
N ALA A 198 -10.38 -18.15 -8.04
CA ALA A 198 -9.30 -18.83 -8.76
C ALA A 198 -9.70 -19.18 -10.20
N ASP A 199 -10.95 -19.59 -10.42
CA ASP A 199 -11.46 -19.92 -11.75
C ASP A 199 -11.73 -18.65 -12.57
N THR A 200 -12.25 -17.59 -11.94
CA THR A 200 -12.37 -16.27 -12.56
C THR A 200 -11.01 -15.73 -12.99
N LEU A 201 -9.96 -15.89 -12.17
CA LEU A 201 -8.59 -15.50 -12.50
C LEU A 201 -8.02 -16.28 -13.70
N LYS A 202 -8.28 -17.59 -13.78
CA LYS A 202 -7.89 -18.40 -14.95
C LYS A 202 -8.54 -17.88 -16.22
N THR A 203 -9.84 -17.56 -16.17
CA THR A 203 -10.59 -17.00 -17.30
C THR A 203 -10.02 -15.64 -17.71
N TYR A 204 -9.76 -14.75 -16.75
CA TYR A 204 -9.11 -13.45 -17.02
C TYR A 204 -7.77 -13.64 -17.75
N ARG A 205 -6.93 -14.57 -17.29
CA ARG A 205 -5.64 -14.87 -17.91
C ARG A 205 -5.80 -15.37 -19.35
N GLN A 206 -6.75 -16.25 -19.63
CA GLN A 206 -7.00 -16.76 -20.98
C GLN A 206 -7.45 -15.64 -21.94
N VAL A 207 -8.38 -14.79 -21.50
CA VAL A 207 -8.87 -13.66 -22.29
C VAL A 207 -7.75 -12.64 -22.52
N SER A 208 -6.97 -12.31 -21.49
CA SER A 208 -5.85 -11.37 -21.57
C SER A 208 -4.69 -11.90 -22.43
N ALA A 209 -4.35 -13.18 -22.31
CA ALA A 209 -3.35 -13.85 -23.14
C ALA A 209 -3.73 -13.83 -24.62
N THR A 210 -5.00 -14.10 -24.92
CA THR A 210 -5.52 -14.03 -26.29
C THR A 210 -5.40 -12.62 -26.87
N ARG A 211 -5.62 -11.58 -26.06
CA ARG A 211 -5.47 -10.17 -26.45
C ARG A 211 -4.01 -9.74 -26.63
N LYS A 212 -3.08 -10.27 -25.82
CA LYS A 212 -1.65 -9.93 -25.85
C LYS A 212 -0.82 -10.80 -26.81
N GLY A 213 -1.36 -11.92 -27.29
CA GLY A 213 -0.62 -12.88 -28.12
C GLY A 213 0.45 -13.68 -27.37
N THR A 214 0.34 -13.79 -26.04
CA THR A 214 1.33 -14.46 -25.17
C THR A 214 0.64 -15.36 -24.14
N PHE A 215 1.05 -16.63 -24.04
CA PHE A 215 0.61 -17.56 -22.99
C PHE A 215 1.63 -17.56 -21.85
N LEU A 216 1.26 -17.04 -20.68
CA LEU A 216 2.09 -17.08 -19.47
C LEU A 216 1.37 -17.86 -18.38
N ALA A 217 1.89 -19.03 -18.02
CA ALA A 217 1.41 -19.84 -16.92
C ALA A 217 2.23 -19.52 -15.65
N TYR A 218 1.64 -18.79 -14.71
CA TYR A 218 2.27 -18.48 -13.42
C TYR A 218 1.56 -19.18 -12.26
N ARG A 219 2.37 -19.67 -11.30
CA ARG A 219 1.97 -20.02 -9.93
C ARG A 219 1.20 -18.81 -9.36
N GLY A 220 -0.11 -18.97 -9.20
CA GLY A 220 -0.99 -17.86 -9.55
C GLY A 220 -1.62 -17.07 -8.42
N MET A 221 -1.53 -17.53 -7.17
CA MET A 221 -2.25 -16.96 -6.03
C MET A 221 -1.42 -17.14 -4.75
N LEU A 222 -1.48 -16.15 -3.87
CA LEU A 222 -0.75 -16.10 -2.61
C LEU A 222 -1.65 -15.47 -1.54
N ASP A 223 -1.72 -16.11 -0.36
CA ASP A 223 -2.40 -15.56 0.82
C ASP A 223 -1.37 -14.90 1.75
N ILE A 224 -1.62 -13.64 2.12
CA ILE A 224 -0.78 -12.86 3.04
C ILE A 224 -1.64 -12.13 4.07
N CYS A 225 -1.04 -11.85 5.24
CA CYS A 225 -1.68 -11.03 6.27
C CYS A 225 -1.45 -9.52 5.98
N GLY A 226 -2.51 -8.72 6.03
CA GLY A 226 -2.50 -7.33 5.56
C GLY A 226 -1.73 -6.31 6.40
N PHE A 227 -1.23 -6.64 7.59
CA PHE A 227 -0.49 -5.69 8.44
C PHE A 227 0.83 -6.24 8.98
N ASP A 228 1.43 -7.18 8.25
CA ASP A 228 2.82 -7.60 8.50
C ASP A 228 3.77 -6.56 7.89
N SER A 229 4.77 -6.13 8.67
CA SER A 229 5.89 -5.30 8.20
C SER A 229 6.63 -5.87 6.98
N GLN A 230 6.58 -7.20 6.76
CA GLN A 230 7.20 -7.88 5.63
C GLN A 230 6.25 -8.13 4.46
N ALA A 231 4.96 -7.76 4.57
CA ALA A 231 3.97 -8.03 3.52
C ALA A 231 4.36 -7.40 2.17
N VAL A 232 4.94 -6.20 2.21
CA VAL A 232 5.36 -5.49 0.99
C VAL A 232 6.51 -6.21 0.29
N ASP A 233 7.50 -6.69 1.04
CA ASP A 233 8.62 -7.49 0.49
C ASP A 233 8.11 -8.80 -0.13
N VAL A 234 7.16 -9.46 0.54
CA VAL A 234 6.54 -10.69 0.04
C VAL A 234 5.75 -10.43 -1.25
N ILE A 235 4.94 -9.36 -1.32
CA ILE A 235 4.23 -8.94 -2.53
C ILE A 235 5.22 -8.69 -3.66
N ARG A 236 6.30 -7.95 -3.41
CA ARG A 236 7.34 -7.64 -4.40
C ARG A 236 7.99 -8.91 -4.93
N ASN A 237 8.42 -9.80 -4.04
CA ASN A 237 9.09 -11.03 -4.44
C ASN A 237 8.16 -11.98 -5.19
N PHE A 238 6.89 -12.07 -4.79
CA PHE A 238 5.88 -12.84 -5.53
C PHE A 238 5.67 -12.25 -6.94
N THR A 239 5.58 -10.93 -7.04
CA THR A 239 5.38 -10.21 -8.30
C THR A 239 6.55 -10.35 -9.29
N LEU A 240 7.76 -10.54 -8.76
CA LEU A 240 9.00 -10.70 -9.52
C LEU A 240 9.44 -12.16 -9.70
N ASP A 241 8.63 -13.14 -9.29
CA ASP A 241 8.92 -14.58 -9.35
C ASP A 241 10.21 -15.00 -8.59
N VAL A 242 10.48 -14.37 -7.45
CA VAL A 242 11.72 -14.58 -6.65
C VAL A 242 11.53 -15.49 -5.43
N ILE A 243 10.33 -16.04 -5.21
CA ILE A 243 9.97 -16.96 -4.11
C ILE A 243 9.17 -18.17 -4.58
#